data_AF-A0A258IJ35-F1
#
_entry.id   AF-A0A258IJ35-F1
#
_cell.length_a   1.000
_cell.length_b   1.000
_cell.length_c   1.000
_cell.angle_alpha   90.00
_cell.angle_beta   90.00
_cell.angle_gamma   90.00
#
_symmetry.space_group_name_H-M   'P 1'
#
loop_
_entity.id
_entity.type
_entity.pdbx_description
1 polymer ?
#
loop_
_entity_poly.entity_id
_entity_poly.type
_entity_poly.pdbx_seq_one_letter_code
_entity_poly.pdbx_strand_id
1 'polypeptide(L)'
;TVAGTLDWQQDVMRAWTHPILLEFVIGIALALAKLHLVRSGRGVLAFRHAIPACLALIAAVTAFPLAVPAAPTLVALLTVGLCVLCVDANPARPAVGIMVVLGNASYSLYLSHSFIFLFVDPLWRKLFGGHYLGLYFLLVTGAALALGYLTYRGVERPMNGYLRNALLRRSARPAPVPR
;
A
#
# COMPACT_ATOMS: atom_id res chain seq x y z
N THR A 1 12.36 -31.63 -16.78
CA THR A 1 11.27 -31.43 -17.76
C THR A 1 9.94 -31.47 -17.05
N VAL A 2 9.48 -30.32 -16.56
CA VAL A 2 8.06 -30.09 -16.28
C VAL A 2 7.79 -28.75 -16.95
N ALA A 3 7.25 -28.81 -18.17
CA ALA A 3 6.66 -27.65 -18.80
C ALA A 3 5.46 -27.29 -17.91
N GLY A 4 5.67 -26.35 -16.98
CA GLY A 4 4.60 -25.76 -16.21
C GLY A 4 3.66 -25.12 -17.20
N THR A 5 2.49 -25.69 -17.38
CA THR A 5 1.37 -25.00 -17.99
C THR A 5 1.20 -23.72 -17.19
N LEU A 6 1.53 -22.58 -17.81
CA LEU A 6 1.21 -21.24 -17.31
C LEU A 6 -0.30 -21.19 -17.15
N ASP A 7 -0.78 -21.62 -15.99
CA ASP A 7 -2.18 -21.65 -15.65
C ASP A 7 -2.51 -20.22 -15.19
N TRP A 8 -2.58 -19.31 -16.17
CA TRP A 8 -2.68 -17.87 -15.97
C TRP A 8 -3.82 -17.51 -15.00
N GLN A 9 -4.88 -18.33 -14.93
CA GLN A 9 -5.95 -18.16 -13.96
C GLN A 9 -5.49 -18.37 -12.52
N GLN A 10 -4.69 -19.40 -12.24
CA GLN A 10 -4.15 -19.65 -10.89
C GLN A 10 -3.13 -18.58 -10.49
N ASP A 11 -2.29 -18.14 -11.40
CA ASP A 11 -1.29 -17.09 -11.14
C ASP A 11 -1.95 -15.72 -10.94
N VAL A 12 -2.98 -15.40 -11.74
CA VAL A 12 -3.78 -14.19 -11.54
C VAL A 12 -4.52 -14.27 -10.21
N MET A 13 -5.22 -15.37 -9.90
CA MET A 13 -5.92 -15.49 -8.62
C MET A 13 -4.95 -15.36 -7.43
N ARG A 14 -3.77 -15.96 -7.48
CA ARG A 14 -2.73 -15.79 -6.44
C ARG A 14 -2.24 -14.34 -6.31
N ALA A 15 -2.13 -13.62 -7.43
CA ALA A 15 -1.79 -12.21 -7.41
C ALA A 15 -2.89 -11.39 -6.70
N TRP A 16 -4.17 -11.65 -6.99
CA TRP A 16 -5.30 -10.94 -6.37
C TRP A 16 -5.52 -11.28 -4.88
N THR A 17 -5.19 -12.50 -4.47
CA THR A 17 -5.27 -12.92 -3.05
C THR A 17 -3.98 -12.64 -2.28
N HIS A 18 -3.03 -11.90 -2.86
CA HIS A 18 -1.78 -11.59 -2.17
C HIS A 18 -2.09 -10.73 -0.93
N PRO A 19 -1.60 -11.11 0.28
CA PRO A 19 -1.97 -10.46 1.55
C PRO A 19 -1.84 -8.94 1.52
N ILE A 20 -0.78 -8.44 0.85
CA ILE A 20 -0.49 -7.02 0.71
C ILE A 20 -1.58 -6.22 -0.02
N LEU A 21 -2.24 -6.81 -1.03
CA LEU A 21 -3.34 -6.14 -1.75
C LEU A 21 -4.59 -6.07 -0.86
N LEU A 22 -4.87 -7.14 -0.11
CA LEU A 22 -6.00 -7.18 0.82
C LEU A 22 -5.81 -6.17 1.96
N GLU A 23 -4.61 -6.11 2.53
CA GLU A 23 -4.23 -5.11 3.54
C GLU A 23 -4.40 -3.67 3.01
N PHE A 24 -3.99 -3.43 1.76
CA PHE A 24 -4.16 -2.15 1.10
C PHE A 24 -5.64 -1.77 0.90
N VAL A 25 -6.46 -2.70 0.42
CA VAL A 25 -7.91 -2.50 0.24
C VAL A 25 -8.59 -2.21 1.57
N ILE A 26 -8.22 -2.92 2.64
CA ILE A 26 -8.75 -2.67 3.99
C ILE A 26 -8.34 -1.28 4.48
N GLY A 27 -7.10 -0.85 4.24
CA GLY A 27 -6.65 0.51 4.51
C GLY A 27 -7.51 1.58 3.82
N ILE A 28 -7.85 1.38 2.54
CA ILE A 28 -8.76 2.27 1.79
C ILE A 28 -10.16 2.28 2.43
N ALA A 29 -10.71 1.11 2.74
CA ALA A 29 -12.03 1.01 3.35
C ALA A 29 -12.11 1.75 4.70
N LEU A 30 -11.08 1.61 5.53
CA LEU A 30 -10.97 2.31 6.81
C LEU A 30 -10.84 3.84 6.63
N ALA A 31 -10.08 4.30 5.63
CA ALA A 31 -9.97 5.71 5.33
C ALA A 31 -11.30 6.31 4.84
N LEU A 32 -12.04 5.59 3.99
CA LEU A 32 -13.38 6.00 3.54
C LEU A 32 -14.39 6.01 4.69
N ALA A 33 -14.35 5.00 5.57
CA ALA A 33 -15.17 4.96 6.77
C ALA A 33 -14.88 6.17 7.67
N LYS A 34 -13.61 6.48 7.94
CA LYS A 34 -13.20 7.69 8.67
C LYS A 34 -13.79 8.96 8.04
N LEU A 35 -13.66 9.14 6.73
CA LEU A 35 -14.19 10.31 6.02
C LEU A 35 -15.72 10.42 6.16
N HIS A 36 -16.44 9.31 6.07
CA HIS A 36 -17.90 9.27 6.24
C HIS A 36 -18.33 9.59 7.68
N LEU A 37 -17.61 9.08 8.68
CA LEU A 37 -17.89 9.33 10.09
C LEU A 37 -17.57 10.77 10.51
N VAL A 38 -16.50 11.35 9.99
CA VAL A 38 -16.16 12.77 10.22
C VAL A 38 -17.23 13.67 9.60
N ARG A 39 -17.66 13.39 8.36
CA ARG A 39 -18.73 14.16 7.69
C ARG A 39 -20.09 14.08 8.38
N SER A 40 -20.40 12.97 9.04
CA SER A 40 -21.67 12.78 9.76
C SER A 40 -21.66 13.33 11.20
N GLY A 41 -20.58 14.00 11.64
CA GLY A 41 -20.47 14.58 12.98
C GLY A 41 -20.26 13.55 14.11
N ARG A 42 -20.22 12.24 13.78
CA ARG A 42 -20.00 11.14 14.73
C ARG A 42 -18.53 10.74 14.87
N GLY A 43 -17.63 11.43 14.17
CA GLY A 43 -16.21 11.12 14.09
C GLY A 43 -15.52 11.06 15.44
N VAL A 44 -15.82 11.99 16.35
CA VAL A 44 -15.17 12.10 17.67
C VAL A 44 -15.49 10.91 18.59
N LEU A 45 -16.76 10.46 18.60
CA LEU A 45 -17.20 9.38 19.49
C LEU A 45 -16.70 8.01 19.00
N ALA A 46 -16.75 7.76 17.70
CA ALA A 46 -16.23 6.51 17.12
C ALA A 46 -14.71 6.39 17.30
N PHE A 47 -13.98 7.50 17.22
CA PHE A 47 -12.54 7.54 17.43
C PHE A 47 -12.12 7.25 18.86
N ARG A 48 -12.84 7.81 19.84
CA ARG A 48 -12.54 7.64 21.26
C ARG A 48 -12.54 6.17 21.69
N HIS A 49 -13.34 5.32 21.02
CA HIS A 49 -13.43 3.89 21.33
C HIS A 49 -12.61 3.00 20.39
N ALA A 50 -12.41 3.39 19.12
CA ALA A 50 -11.68 2.57 18.16
C ALA A 50 -10.17 2.46 18.47
N ILE A 51 -9.57 3.53 19.00
CA ILE A 51 -8.14 3.56 19.36
C ILE A 51 -7.80 2.58 20.50
N PRO A 52 -8.44 2.65 21.68
CA PRO A 52 -8.15 1.69 22.76
C PRO A 52 -8.55 0.26 22.38
N ALA A 53 -9.60 0.07 21.57
CA ALA A 53 -9.99 -1.26 21.08
C ALA A 53 -8.90 -1.86 20.16
N CYS A 54 -8.34 -1.09 19.23
CA CYS A 54 -7.25 -1.57 18.37
C CYS A 54 -5.99 -1.87 19.18
N LEU A 55 -5.60 -0.99 20.12
CA LEU A 55 -4.43 -1.19 20.97
C LEU A 55 -4.58 -2.42 21.88
N ALA A 56 -5.76 -2.61 22.48
CA ALA A 56 -6.05 -3.79 23.29
C ALA A 56 -6.03 -5.08 22.46
N LEU A 57 -6.53 -5.04 21.21
CA LEU A 57 -6.49 -6.20 20.31
C LEU A 57 -5.05 -6.52 19.86
N ILE A 58 -4.23 -5.51 19.54
CA ILE A 58 -2.81 -5.71 19.23
C ILE A 58 -2.12 -6.35 20.43
N ALA A 59 -2.28 -5.76 21.62
CA ALA A 59 -1.66 -6.25 22.85
C ALA A 59 -2.08 -7.70 23.15
N ALA A 60 -3.36 -8.03 22.99
CA ALA A 60 -3.87 -9.39 23.18
C ALA A 60 -3.25 -10.40 22.20
N VAL A 61 -3.13 -10.04 20.91
CA VAL A 61 -2.54 -10.90 19.87
C VAL A 61 -1.03 -11.05 20.05
N THR A 62 -0.33 -10.02 20.56
CA THR A 62 1.11 -10.10 20.82
C THR A 62 1.46 -10.78 22.14
N ALA A 63 0.63 -10.62 23.18
CA ALA A 63 0.86 -11.20 24.50
C ALA A 63 0.46 -12.67 24.58
N PHE A 64 -0.54 -13.08 23.80
CA PHE A 64 -0.87 -14.47 23.56
C PHE A 64 -0.58 -14.80 22.10
N PRO A 65 0.60 -15.36 21.79
CA PRO A 65 0.84 -16.01 20.51
C PRO A 65 -0.01 -17.30 20.48
N LEU A 66 -1.33 -17.14 20.39
CA LEU A 66 -2.20 -18.21 19.94
C LEU A 66 -1.62 -18.66 18.61
N ALA A 67 -1.58 -19.98 18.38
CA ALA A 67 -1.13 -20.61 17.14
C ALA A 67 -2.11 -20.30 15.97
N VAL A 68 -2.42 -19.02 15.76
CA VAL A 68 -3.27 -18.51 14.71
C VAL A 68 -2.34 -18.19 13.54
N PRO A 69 -2.47 -18.89 12.40
CA PRO A 69 -1.66 -18.63 11.21
C PRO A 69 -1.77 -17.19 10.69
N ALA A 70 -2.79 -16.45 11.13
CA ALA A 70 -3.10 -15.07 10.76
C ALA A 70 -2.64 -14.00 11.79
N ALA A 71 -1.87 -14.36 12.82
CA ALA A 71 -1.35 -13.39 13.78
C ALA A 71 -0.59 -12.20 13.13
N PRO A 72 0.31 -12.39 12.16
CA PRO A 72 1.03 -11.26 11.54
C PRO A 72 0.12 -10.36 10.70
N THR A 73 -0.84 -10.92 9.96
CA THR A 73 -1.79 -10.14 9.16
C THR A 73 -2.74 -9.35 10.04
N LEU A 74 -3.17 -9.91 11.19
CA LEU A 74 -4.00 -9.21 12.16
C LEU A 74 -3.25 -8.02 12.79
N VAL A 75 -1.98 -8.20 13.17
CA VAL A 75 -1.15 -7.11 13.69
C VAL A 75 -0.94 -6.03 12.64
N ALA A 76 -0.65 -6.39 11.38
CA ALA A 76 -0.52 -5.44 10.28
C ALA A 76 -1.82 -4.63 10.07
N LEU A 77 -2.98 -5.30 10.02
CA LEU A 77 -4.28 -4.66 9.85
C LEU A 77 -4.62 -3.71 11.00
N LEU A 78 -4.34 -4.10 12.24
CA LEU A 78 -4.58 -3.26 13.41
C LEU A 78 -3.63 -2.06 13.43
N THR A 79 -2.38 -2.23 13.01
CA THR A 79 -1.41 -1.13 12.89
C THR A 79 -1.85 -0.13 11.83
N VAL A 80 -2.26 -0.62 10.66
CA VAL A 80 -2.82 0.22 9.58
C VAL A 80 -4.08 0.94 10.06
N GLY A 81 -4.99 0.23 10.73
CA GLY A 81 -6.20 0.82 11.30
C GLY A 81 -5.89 1.91 12.32
N LEU A 82 -4.94 1.67 13.22
CA LEU A 82 -4.50 2.66 14.20
C LEU A 82 -3.88 3.89 13.51
N CYS A 83 -3.04 3.71 12.49
CA CYS A 83 -2.44 4.83 11.76
C CYS A 83 -3.48 5.65 10.99
N VAL A 84 -4.39 4.99 10.27
CA VAL A 84 -5.46 5.66 9.51
C VAL A 84 -6.40 6.40 10.44
N LEU A 85 -6.71 5.81 11.60
CA LEU A 85 -7.53 6.44 12.60
C LEU A 85 -6.72 7.59 13.25
N CYS A 86 -5.73 7.33 14.09
CA CYS A 86 -5.06 8.32 14.95
C CYS A 86 -4.40 9.51 14.25
N VAL A 87 -3.96 9.38 12.99
CA VAL A 87 -3.26 10.47 12.31
C VAL A 87 -4.27 11.44 11.70
N ASP A 88 -4.31 12.67 12.21
CA ASP A 88 -4.83 13.79 11.44
C ASP A 88 -3.91 14.01 10.25
N ALA A 89 -4.41 13.69 9.07
CA ALA A 89 -3.70 13.79 7.80
C ALA A 89 -3.56 15.26 7.37
N ASN A 90 -2.94 16.09 8.20
CA ASN A 90 -2.52 17.42 7.80
C ASN A 90 -1.19 17.29 7.03
N PRO A 91 -1.20 17.44 5.70
CA PRO A 91 0.00 17.26 4.88
C PRO A 91 1.06 18.34 5.12
N ALA A 92 0.72 19.42 5.85
CA ALA A 92 1.69 20.45 6.24
C ALA A 92 2.76 19.93 7.22
N ARG A 93 2.54 18.78 7.87
CA ARG A 93 3.56 18.14 8.72
C ARG A 93 4.52 17.34 7.83
N PRO A 94 5.84 17.58 7.88
CA PRO A 94 6.80 16.96 6.95
C PRO A 94 6.81 15.43 7.05
N ALA A 95 6.71 14.86 8.25
CA ALA A 95 6.64 13.40 8.45
C ALA A 95 5.39 12.78 7.80
N VAL A 96 4.23 13.45 7.92
CA VAL A 96 2.98 13.03 7.28
C VAL A 96 3.08 13.14 5.76
N GLY A 97 3.70 14.22 5.27
CA GLY A 97 3.97 14.40 3.83
C GLY A 97 4.81 13.27 3.24
N ILE A 98 5.89 12.86 3.91
CA ILE A 98 6.73 11.73 3.48
C ILE A 98 5.93 10.42 3.48
N MET A 99 5.15 10.15 4.53
CA MET A 99 4.29 8.96 4.62
C MET A 99 3.22 8.93 3.51
N VAL A 100 2.62 10.07 3.18
CA VAL A 100 1.65 10.18 2.07
C VAL A 100 2.33 9.91 0.73
N VAL A 101 3.53 10.46 0.50
CA VAL A 101 4.29 10.20 -0.73
C VAL A 101 4.69 8.73 -0.83
N LEU A 102 5.15 8.12 0.26
CA LEU A 102 5.52 6.71 0.30
C LEU A 102 4.31 5.81 0.10
N GLY A 103 3.17 6.15 0.70
CA GLY A 103 1.89 5.46 0.48
C GLY A 103 1.44 5.56 -0.98
N ASN A 104 1.53 6.74 -1.60
CA ASN A 104 1.20 6.88 -3.01
C ASN A 104 2.16 6.13 -3.94
N ALA A 105 3.44 6.03 -3.56
CA ALA A 105 4.44 5.30 -4.33
C ALA A 105 4.42 3.78 -4.06
N SER A 106 3.69 3.31 -3.04
CA SER A 106 3.68 1.91 -2.62
C SER A 106 3.22 0.96 -3.74
N TYR A 107 2.25 1.38 -4.56
CA TYR A 107 1.78 0.61 -5.70
C TYR A 107 2.84 0.48 -6.80
N SER A 108 3.45 1.61 -7.20
CA SER A 108 4.60 1.61 -8.13
C SER A 108 5.75 0.76 -7.62
N LEU A 109 6.05 0.80 -6.32
CA LEU A 109 7.08 -0.02 -5.69
C LEU A 109 6.72 -1.50 -5.73
N TYR A 110 5.46 -1.86 -5.44
CA TYR A 110 4.96 -3.22 -5.54
C TYR A 110 5.02 -3.76 -6.98
N LEU A 111 4.79 -2.95 -8.00
CA LEU A 111 4.98 -3.41 -9.39
C LEU A 111 6.46 -3.53 -9.77
N SER A 112 7.29 -2.60 -9.30
CA SER A 112 8.68 -2.48 -9.75
C SER A 112 9.64 -3.45 -9.04
N HIS A 113 9.37 -3.84 -7.79
CA HIS A 113 10.31 -4.64 -7.01
C HIS A 113 10.64 -6.00 -7.64
N SER A 114 9.67 -6.69 -8.25
CA SER A 114 9.90 -7.98 -8.93
C SER A 114 10.87 -7.86 -10.11
N PHE A 115 10.80 -6.75 -10.87
CA PHE A 115 11.74 -6.49 -11.95
C PHE A 115 13.16 -6.26 -11.43
N ILE A 116 13.31 -5.64 -10.26
CA ILE A 116 14.63 -5.41 -9.68
C ILE A 116 15.27 -6.72 -9.27
N PHE A 117 14.52 -7.63 -8.65
CA PHE A 117 15.04 -8.97 -8.37
C PHE A 117 15.49 -9.68 -9.65
N LEU A 118 14.74 -9.54 -10.75
CA LEU A 118 15.10 -10.16 -12.03
C LEU A 118 16.49 -9.73 -12.54
N PHE A 119 16.89 -8.48 -12.32
CA PHE A 119 18.17 -7.95 -12.81
C PHE A 119 19.29 -7.95 -11.77
N VAL A 120 18.98 -7.69 -10.50
CA VAL A 120 19.98 -7.54 -9.43
C VAL A 120 20.47 -8.91 -8.95
N ASP A 121 19.62 -9.94 -8.87
CA ASP A 121 20.05 -11.28 -8.41
C ASP A 121 21.14 -11.91 -9.27
N PRO A 122 20.98 -11.99 -10.61
CA PRO A 122 21.99 -12.59 -11.45
C PRO A 122 23.30 -11.82 -11.41
N LEU A 123 23.21 -10.48 -11.38
CA LEU A 123 24.38 -9.60 -11.34
C LEU A 123 25.13 -9.73 -10.02
N TRP A 124 24.41 -9.79 -8.90
CA TRP A 124 25.00 -9.96 -7.57
C TRP A 124 25.69 -11.31 -7.41
N ARG A 125 25.03 -12.39 -7.86
CA ARG A 125 25.60 -13.74 -7.85
C ARG A 125 26.86 -13.82 -8.72
N LYS A 126 26.87 -13.13 -9.87
CA LYS A 126 28.02 -13.10 -10.78
C LYS A 126 29.22 -12.34 -10.22
N LEU A 127 28.99 -11.24 -9.49
CA LEU A 127 30.06 -10.38 -8.96
C LEU A 127 30.58 -10.82 -7.59
N PHE A 128 29.69 -11.25 -6.70
CA PHE A 128 30.01 -11.52 -5.29
C PHE A 128 29.77 -12.97 -4.87
N GLY A 129 29.37 -13.85 -5.80
CA GLY A 129 29.17 -15.27 -5.53
C GLY A 129 28.09 -15.59 -4.50
N GLY A 130 27.23 -14.63 -4.16
CA GLY A 130 26.21 -14.77 -3.10
C GLY A 130 26.69 -14.43 -1.68
N HIS A 131 27.88 -13.86 -1.51
CA HIS A 131 28.36 -13.37 -0.21
C HIS A 131 27.80 -11.97 0.11
N TYR A 132 27.94 -11.54 1.37
CA TYR A 132 27.51 -10.22 1.88
C TYR A 132 26.00 -9.96 1.78
N LEU A 133 25.19 -10.87 2.34
CA LEU A 133 23.73 -10.77 2.40
C LEU A 133 23.22 -9.41 2.91
N GLY A 134 23.84 -8.84 3.95
CA GLY A 134 23.44 -7.53 4.49
C GLY A 134 23.58 -6.39 3.47
N LEU A 135 24.68 -6.37 2.71
CA LEU A 135 24.90 -5.37 1.67
C LEU A 135 23.96 -5.57 0.48
N TYR A 136 23.72 -6.83 0.11
CA TYR A 136 22.73 -7.20 -0.90
C TYR A 136 21.34 -6.68 -0.54
N PHE A 137 20.86 -6.93 0.68
CA PHE A 137 19.55 -6.45 1.13
C PHE A 137 19.46 -4.93 1.11
N LEU A 138 20.49 -4.24 1.57
CA LEU A 138 20.54 -2.77 1.55
C LEU A 138 20.46 -2.24 0.11
N LEU A 139 21.22 -2.84 -0.82
CA LEU A 139 21.23 -2.45 -2.23
C LEU A 139 19.91 -2.72 -2.93
N VAL A 140 19.35 -3.92 -2.78
CA VAL A 140 18.07 -4.28 -3.40
C VAL A 140 16.95 -3.40 -2.88
N THR A 141 16.88 -3.19 -1.56
CA THR A 141 15.87 -2.33 -0.94
C THR A 141 16.03 -0.89 -1.40
N GLY A 142 17.26 -0.37 -1.40
CA GLY A 142 17.56 0.98 -1.87
C GLY A 142 17.22 1.17 -3.35
N ALA A 143 17.58 0.22 -4.20
CA ALA A 143 17.24 0.22 -5.62
C ALA A 143 15.72 0.14 -5.84
N ALA A 144 15.01 -0.67 -5.06
CA ALA A 144 13.55 -0.76 -5.11
C ALA A 144 12.84 0.51 -4.70
N LEU A 145 13.29 1.15 -3.62
CA LEU A 145 12.76 2.44 -3.21
C LEU A 145 13.03 3.51 -4.27
N ALA A 146 14.26 3.57 -4.80
CA ALA A 146 14.64 4.55 -5.81
C ALA A 146 13.85 4.38 -7.10
N LEU A 147 13.87 3.19 -7.70
CA LEU A 147 13.16 2.91 -8.95
C LEU A 147 11.65 3.00 -8.79
N GLY A 148 11.09 2.46 -7.70
CA GLY A 148 9.66 2.60 -7.41
C GLY A 148 9.23 4.07 -7.30
N TYR A 149 10.05 4.90 -6.64
CA TYR A 149 9.81 6.34 -6.57
C TYR A 149 9.95 7.04 -7.93
N LEU A 150 10.96 6.68 -8.72
CA LEU A 150 11.15 7.22 -10.08
C LEU A 150 9.97 6.88 -10.99
N THR A 151 9.51 5.63 -10.98
CA THR A 151 8.32 5.19 -11.73
C THR A 151 7.07 5.95 -11.28
N TYR A 152 6.87 6.08 -9.96
CA TYR A 152 5.76 6.86 -9.42
C TYR A 152 5.79 8.31 -9.92
N ARG A 153 6.95 8.97 -9.86
CA ARG A 153 7.08 10.38 -10.24
C ARG A 153 7.02 10.60 -11.75
N GLY A 154 7.59 9.70 -12.54
CA GLY A 154 7.76 9.84 -13.98
C GLY A 154 6.60 9.28 -14.81
N VAL A 155 5.86 8.30 -14.29
CA VAL A 155 4.79 7.62 -15.03
C VAL A 155 3.45 7.83 -14.33
N GLU A 156 3.35 7.42 -13.07
CA GLU A 156 2.06 7.35 -12.37
C GLU A 156 1.48 8.74 -12.05
N ARG A 157 2.33 9.64 -11.53
CA ARG A 157 1.93 11.01 -11.20
C ARG A 157 1.46 11.83 -12.41
N PRO A 158 2.17 11.85 -13.56
CA PRO A 158 1.67 12.55 -14.73
C PRO A 158 0.43 11.89 -15.31
N MET A 159 0.35 10.55 -15.37
CA MET A 159 -0.83 9.84 -15.85
C MET A 159 -2.08 10.19 -15.03
N ASN A 160 -1.98 10.17 -13.69
CA ASN A 160 -3.07 10.59 -12.81
C ASN A 160 -3.49 12.06 -13.04
N GLY A 161 -2.54 12.94 -13.36
CA GLY A 161 -2.82 14.32 -13.75
C GLY A 161 -3.62 14.42 -15.05
N TYR A 162 -3.22 13.67 -16.09
CA TYR A 162 -3.91 13.63 -17.37
C TYR A 162 -5.32 13.02 -17.27
N LEU A 163 -5.45 11.89 -16.57
CA LEU A 163 -6.73 11.21 -16.33
C LEU A 163 -7.71 12.08 -15.54
N ARG A 164 -7.24 12.74 -14.46
CA ARG A 164 -8.09 13.65 -13.69
C ARG A 164 -8.57 14.82 -14.54
N ASN A 165 -7.68 15.41 -15.35
CA ASN A 165 -8.06 16.50 -16.25
C ASN A 165 -9.03 16.05 -17.34
N ALA A 166 -8.86 14.85 -17.90
CA ALA A 166 -9.77 14.28 -18.89
C ALA A 166 -11.15 13.96 -18.31
N LEU A 167 -11.22 13.40 -17.11
CA LEU A 167 -12.47 13.05 -16.43
C LEU A 167 -13.23 14.30 -15.93
N LEU A 168 -12.53 15.29 -15.35
CA LEU A 168 -13.16 16.54 -14.91
C LEU A 168 -13.67 17.37 -16.10
N ARG A 169 -12.96 17.37 -17.24
CA ARG A 169 -13.44 17.98 -18.49
C ARG A 169 -14.70 17.32 -19.03
N ARG A 170 -14.88 16.01 -18.81
CA ARG A 170 -16.09 15.28 -19.22
C ARG A 170 -17.30 15.58 -18.34
N SER A 171 -17.07 15.82 -17.04
CA SER A 171 -18.13 16.23 -16.09
C SER A 171 -18.61 17.67 -16.30
N ALA A 172 -17.74 18.54 -16.83
CA ALA A 172 -18.06 19.94 -17.13
C ALA A 172 -18.87 20.15 -18.43
N ARG A 173 -19.34 19.10 -19.10
CA ARG A 173 -20.27 19.25 -20.24
C ARG A 173 -21.61 19.77 -19.68
N PRO A 174 -22.05 21.00 -20.03
CA PRO A 174 -23.32 21.53 -19.54
C PRO A 174 -24.45 20.60 -19.99
N ALA A 175 -25.35 20.23 -19.07
CA ALA A 175 -26.59 19.57 -19.44
C ALA A 175 -27.35 20.46 -20.44
N PRO A 176 -27.97 19.89 -21.50
CA PRO A 176 -28.78 20.67 -22.42
C PRO A 176 -29.89 21.37 -21.62
N VAL A 177 -29.96 22.70 -21.71
CA VAL A 177 -31.08 23.46 -21.15
C VAL A 177 -32.33 23.01 -21.91
N PRO A 178 -33.35 22.45 -21.24
CA PRO A 178 -34.62 22.12 -21.90
C PRO A 178 -35.25 23.42 -22.41
N ARG A 179 -35.66 23.43 -23.68
CA ARG A 179 -36.47 24.50 -24.27
C ARG A 179 -37.94 24.31 -23.94
#